data_AF-A0A7S1V1E2-F1
#
_entry.id   AF-A0A7S1V1E2-F1
#
_cell.length_a   1.000
_cell.length_b   1.000
_cell.length_c   1.000
_cell.angle_alpha   90.00
_cell.angle_beta   90.00
_cell.angle_gamma   90.00
#
_symmetry.space_group_name_H-M   'P 1'
#
loop_
_entity.id
_entity.type
_entity.pdbx_description
1 polymer ?
#
loop_
_entity_poly.entity_id
_entity_poly.type
_entity_poly.pdbx_seq_one_letter_code
_entity_poly.pdbx_strand_id
1 'polypeptide(L)'
;IRRTTIAERYFAAAYRRAFDPVWYGPGRIGRDYRSRHAMLTMHIWFLHKRLVVQGDTESLAIQEELFELLWNNTKSRIREQGLNELTINKHLNETQQVSFQHLTHYDHAYEQFSGKAEKRFEELAAIVWIHVLNRSETATDDQLHRMALYIEAQYENIVHVCPAEYFNEGRIASVRIPNFDEIRDANTGKALPPNPIPPEDILPENWYSFLNEAGKVYYYNMET
;
A
#
# COMPACT_ATOMS: atom_id res chain seq x y z
N ILE A 1 6.03 24.61 -3.70
CA ILE A 1 4.64 24.79 -3.19
C ILE A 1 3.69 23.84 -3.91
N ARG A 2 3.43 23.95 -5.22
CA ARG A 2 2.53 23.03 -5.95
C ARG A 2 2.93 21.55 -5.85
N ARG A 3 4.21 21.20 -6.09
CA ARG A 3 4.70 19.82 -6.02
C ARG A 3 4.50 19.16 -4.65
N THR A 4 4.83 19.89 -3.57
CA THR A 4 4.77 19.40 -2.20
C THR A 4 3.33 19.08 -1.82
N THR A 5 2.39 19.98 -2.13
CA THR A 5 0.96 19.76 -1.88
C THR A 5 0.41 18.56 -2.66
N ILE A 6 0.84 18.34 -3.90
CA ILE A 6 0.42 17.17 -4.68
C ILE A 6 0.97 15.88 -4.07
N ALA A 7 2.27 15.85 -3.72
CA ALA A 7 2.90 14.70 -3.08
C ALA A 7 2.25 14.36 -1.72
N GLU A 8 1.91 15.37 -0.91
CA GLU A 8 1.17 15.19 0.35
C GLU A 8 -0.22 14.58 0.11
N ARG A 9 -0.95 15.05 -0.90
CA ARG A 9 -2.27 14.50 -1.26
C ARG A 9 -2.18 13.05 -1.74
N TYR A 10 -1.19 12.74 -2.57
CA TYR A 10 -0.86 11.39 -2.99
C TYR A 10 -0.52 10.48 -1.82
N PHE A 11 0.36 10.93 -0.94
CA PHE A 11 0.74 10.18 0.26
C PHE A 11 -0.49 9.94 1.15
N ALA A 12 -1.31 10.96 1.40
CA ALA A 12 -2.52 10.84 2.20
C ALA A 12 -3.55 9.89 1.59
N ALA A 13 -3.70 9.87 0.26
CA ALA A 13 -4.57 8.93 -0.42
C ALA A 13 -4.05 7.48 -0.31
N ALA A 14 -2.74 7.27 -0.57
CA ALA A 14 -2.11 5.96 -0.42
C ALA A 14 -2.15 5.47 1.03
N TYR A 15 -1.86 6.33 2.00
CA TYR A 15 -1.87 6.02 3.42
C TYR A 15 -3.26 5.61 3.91
N ARG A 16 -4.28 6.43 3.68
CA ARG A 16 -5.67 6.09 4.05
C ARG A 16 -6.08 4.75 3.47
N ARG A 17 -5.69 4.51 2.22
CA ARG A 17 -6.04 3.27 1.54
C ARG A 17 -5.30 2.05 2.09
N ALA A 18 -3.99 2.17 2.32
CA ALA A 18 -3.15 1.09 2.83
C ALA A 18 -3.47 0.72 4.27
N PHE A 19 -3.92 1.68 5.08
CA PHE A 19 -4.24 1.49 6.49
C PHE A 19 -5.73 1.25 6.76
N ASP A 20 -6.54 1.03 5.72
CA ASP A 20 -7.93 0.62 5.89
C ASP A 20 -8.02 -0.68 6.71
N PRO A 21 -8.81 -0.72 7.79
CA PRO A 21 -8.85 -1.86 8.70
C PRO A 21 -9.38 -3.14 8.06
N VAL A 22 -10.11 -3.05 6.95
CA VAL A 22 -10.61 -4.22 6.21
C VAL A 22 -9.46 -5.14 5.79
N TRP A 23 -8.29 -4.59 5.45
CA TRP A 23 -7.10 -5.37 5.07
C TRP A 23 -6.63 -6.29 6.21
N TYR A 24 -6.68 -5.80 7.44
CA TYR A 24 -6.06 -6.45 8.61
C TYR A 24 -7.05 -7.26 9.45
N GLY A 25 -8.35 -6.98 9.32
CA GLY A 25 -9.43 -7.82 9.80
C GLY A 25 -9.81 -8.85 8.73
N PRO A 26 -10.90 -8.66 7.97
CA PRO A 26 -11.39 -9.63 6.98
C PRO A 26 -10.32 -10.09 5.99
N GLY A 27 -9.48 -9.16 5.51
CA GLY A 27 -8.41 -9.43 4.55
C GLY A 27 -7.23 -10.22 5.12
N ARG A 28 -7.17 -10.44 6.44
CA ARG A 28 -6.18 -11.29 7.14
C ARG A 28 -4.71 -10.95 6.83
N ILE A 29 -4.42 -9.73 6.41
CA ILE A 29 -3.05 -9.24 6.26
C ILE A 29 -2.45 -9.04 7.64
N GLY A 30 -1.17 -9.38 7.79
CA GLY A 30 -0.44 -9.20 9.04
C GLY A 30 -0.52 -7.77 9.57
N ARG A 31 -0.68 -7.62 10.89
CA ARG A 31 -0.65 -6.32 11.57
C ARG A 31 0.75 -5.87 11.94
N ASP A 32 1.73 -6.68 11.60
CA ASP A 32 3.13 -6.39 11.84
C ASP A 32 3.60 -5.22 10.96
N TYR A 33 4.73 -4.65 11.36
CA TYR A 33 5.33 -3.51 10.70
C TYR A 33 5.58 -3.76 9.20
N ARG A 34 6.03 -4.97 8.81
CA ARG A 34 6.42 -5.28 7.43
C ARG A 34 5.19 -5.35 6.53
N SER A 35 4.16 -6.09 6.94
CA SER A 35 2.91 -6.21 6.18
C SER A 35 2.22 -4.86 5.96
N ARG A 36 2.14 -4.03 7.02
CA ARG A 36 1.61 -2.65 6.93
C ARG A 36 2.45 -1.76 6.01
N HIS A 37 3.78 -1.91 6.07
CA HIS A 37 4.69 -1.17 5.20
C HIS A 37 4.54 -1.58 3.73
N ALA A 38 4.52 -2.87 3.44
CA ALA A 38 4.32 -3.41 2.10
C ALA A 38 2.99 -2.94 1.48
N MET A 39 1.92 -2.85 2.28
CA MET A 39 0.65 -2.27 1.83
C MET A 39 0.79 -0.81 1.42
N LEU A 40 1.50 0.01 2.19
CA LEU A 40 1.76 1.41 1.84
C LEU A 40 2.63 1.50 0.58
N THR A 41 3.72 0.74 0.52
CA THR A 41 4.64 0.67 -0.64
C THR A 41 3.90 0.31 -1.92
N MET A 42 3.01 -0.68 -1.89
CA MET A 42 2.17 -1.06 -3.03
C MET A 42 1.28 0.09 -3.51
N HIS A 43 0.65 0.83 -2.61
CA HIS A 43 -0.22 1.94 -3.01
C HIS A 43 0.58 3.12 -3.58
N ILE A 44 1.75 3.39 -3.02
CA ILE A 44 2.69 4.39 -3.52
C ILE A 44 3.21 4.01 -4.92
N TRP A 45 3.47 2.72 -5.18
CA TRP A 45 3.90 2.23 -6.48
C TRP A 45 2.95 2.61 -7.63
N PHE A 46 1.63 2.47 -7.46
CA PHE A 46 0.68 2.85 -8.51
C PHE A 46 0.81 4.32 -8.91
N LEU A 47 1.02 5.20 -7.92
CA LEU A 47 1.19 6.64 -8.13
C LEU A 47 2.51 6.93 -8.85
N HIS A 48 3.60 6.27 -8.46
CA HIS A 48 4.87 6.35 -9.19
C HIS A 48 4.72 5.90 -10.63
N LYS A 49 4.05 4.78 -10.90
CA LYS A 49 3.87 4.29 -12.26
C LYS A 49 3.12 5.29 -13.14
N ARG A 50 2.08 5.94 -12.62
CA ARG A 50 1.38 7.00 -13.36
C ARG A 50 2.28 8.21 -13.62
N LEU A 51 3.09 8.64 -12.64
CA LEU A 51 4.06 9.74 -12.80
C LEU A 51 5.16 9.40 -13.81
N VAL A 52 5.62 8.15 -13.85
CA VAL A 52 6.59 7.66 -14.86
C VAL A 52 5.99 7.73 -16.26
N VAL A 53 4.71 7.35 -16.43
CA VAL A 53 4.01 7.45 -17.72
C VAL A 53 3.86 8.90 -18.20
N GLN A 54 3.67 9.86 -17.28
CA GLN A 54 3.66 11.29 -17.63
C GLN A 54 5.04 11.77 -18.10
N GLY A 55 6.11 11.33 -17.45
CA GLY A 55 7.49 11.46 -17.94
C GLY A 55 8.07 12.88 -17.98
N ASP A 56 7.35 13.88 -17.48
CA ASP A 56 7.83 15.26 -17.40
C ASP A 56 8.66 15.54 -16.13
N THR A 57 9.42 16.63 -16.14
CA THR A 57 10.29 17.03 -15.02
C THR A 57 9.50 17.29 -13.73
N GLU A 58 8.26 17.76 -13.83
CA GLU A 58 7.41 18.00 -12.65
C GLU A 58 7.03 16.66 -11.99
N SER A 59 6.69 15.65 -12.80
CA SER A 59 6.36 14.31 -12.35
C SER A 59 7.54 13.64 -11.65
N LEU A 60 8.76 13.80 -12.17
CA LEU A 60 9.97 13.33 -11.50
C LEU A 60 10.15 14.00 -10.12
N ALA A 61 9.99 15.32 -10.04
CA ALA A 61 10.10 16.05 -8.78
C ALA A 61 9.01 15.64 -7.76
N ILE A 62 7.80 15.29 -8.22
CA ILE A 62 6.74 14.76 -7.36
C ILE A 62 7.08 13.36 -6.86
N GLN A 63 7.70 12.50 -7.70
CA GLN A 63 8.15 11.18 -7.27
C GLN A 63 9.20 11.26 -6.16
N GLU A 64 10.19 12.15 -6.30
CA GLU A 64 11.20 12.38 -5.26
C GLU A 64 10.56 12.79 -3.93
N GLU A 65 9.66 13.77 -3.97
CA GLU A 65 8.95 14.26 -2.79
C GLU A 65 8.05 13.17 -2.15
N LEU A 66 7.40 12.35 -2.97
CA LEU A 66 6.55 11.25 -2.48
C LEU A 66 7.39 10.17 -1.76
N PHE A 67 8.59 9.86 -2.24
CA PHE A 67 9.53 8.98 -1.55
C PHE A 67 10.01 9.60 -0.24
N GLU A 68 10.34 10.90 -0.21
CA GLU A 68 10.73 11.59 1.03
C GLU A 68 9.62 11.51 2.10
N LEU A 69 8.37 11.73 1.71
CA LEU A 69 7.21 11.56 2.61
C LEU A 69 7.10 10.12 3.13
N LEU A 70 7.27 9.12 2.26
CA LEU A 70 7.29 7.72 2.65
C LEU A 70 8.41 7.43 3.66
N TRP A 71 9.62 7.94 3.44
CA TRP A 71 10.75 7.68 4.33
C TRP A 71 10.65 8.41 5.66
N ASN A 72 10.12 9.63 5.67
CA ASN A 72 9.83 10.35 6.91
C ASN A 72 8.74 9.62 7.73
N ASN A 73 7.66 9.15 7.09
CA ASN A 73 6.67 8.31 7.76
C ASN A 73 7.26 6.98 8.25
N THR A 74 8.14 6.36 7.47
CA THR A 74 8.83 5.13 7.83
C THR A 74 9.70 5.32 9.08
N LYS A 75 10.49 6.41 9.17
CA LYS A 75 11.25 6.74 10.37
C LYS A 75 10.35 6.89 11.60
N SER A 76 9.22 7.59 11.48
CA SER A 76 8.24 7.72 12.57
C SER A 76 7.68 6.37 13.02
N ARG A 77 7.35 5.48 12.07
CA ARG A 77 6.87 4.12 12.37
C ARG A 77 7.93 3.23 13.00
N ILE A 78 9.21 3.40 12.64
CA ILE A 78 10.33 2.70 13.28
C ILE A 78 10.50 3.19 14.73
N ARG A 79 10.38 4.50 14.98
CA ARG A 79 10.41 5.07 16.35
C ARG A 79 9.28 4.54 17.22
N GLU A 80 8.09 4.41 16.65
CA GLU A 80 6.92 3.86 17.35
C GLU A 80 7.16 2.43 17.85
N GLN A 81 8.03 1.64 17.20
CA GLN A 81 8.42 0.31 17.68
C GLN A 81 9.31 0.34 18.93
N GLY A 82 9.67 1.52 19.45
CA GLY A 82 10.51 1.68 20.64
C GLY A 82 11.98 1.32 20.41
N LEU A 83 12.45 1.33 19.17
CA LEU A 83 13.85 1.06 18.84
C LEU A 83 14.76 2.22 19.26
N ASN A 84 16.03 1.91 19.51
CA ASN A 84 17.03 2.91 19.86
C ASN A 84 17.23 3.92 18.72
N GLU A 85 17.29 5.22 19.04
CA GLU A 85 17.46 6.29 18.04
C GLU A 85 18.71 6.08 17.16
N LEU A 86 19.79 5.53 17.73
CA LEU A 86 21.04 5.24 17.02
C LEU A 86 20.88 4.16 15.94
N THR A 87 19.85 3.30 16.02
CA THR A 87 19.61 2.22 15.05
C THR A 87 18.53 2.54 14.02
N ILE A 88 17.83 3.68 14.13
CA ILE A 88 16.75 4.04 13.19
C ILE A 88 17.25 4.12 11.76
N ASN A 89 18.37 4.80 11.50
CA ASN A 89 18.90 4.92 10.14
C ASN A 89 19.28 3.56 9.55
N LYS A 90 19.77 2.63 10.38
CA LYS A 90 20.04 1.25 9.95
C LYS A 90 18.74 0.56 9.52
N HIS A 91 17.71 0.60 10.35
CA HIS A 91 16.41 -0.02 10.04
C HIS A 91 15.68 0.66 8.88
N LEU A 92 15.87 1.97 8.71
CA LEU A 92 15.38 2.69 7.54
C LEU A 92 16.03 2.16 6.27
N ASN A 93 17.35 2.04 6.24
CA ASN A 93 18.07 1.52 5.08
C ASN A 93 17.63 0.09 4.74
N GLU A 94 17.46 -0.77 5.75
CA GLU A 94 16.91 -2.13 5.58
C GLU A 94 15.49 -2.09 5.00
N THR A 95 14.63 -1.21 5.52
CA THR A 95 13.25 -1.05 5.03
C THR A 95 13.22 -0.51 3.59
N GLN A 96 14.07 0.46 3.26
CA GLN A 96 14.21 1.02 1.92
C GLN A 96 14.64 -0.07 0.92
N GLN A 97 15.61 -0.90 1.27
CA GLN A 97 16.08 -2.00 0.41
C GLN A 97 14.94 -2.97 0.08
N VAL A 98 14.18 -3.41 1.09
CA VAL A 98 13.02 -4.31 0.87
C VAL A 98 11.93 -3.62 0.06
N SER A 99 11.69 -2.32 0.31
CA SER A 99 10.70 -1.53 -0.45
C SER A 99 11.05 -1.46 -1.92
N PHE A 100 12.30 -1.10 -2.26
CA PHE A 100 12.72 -1.04 -3.66
C PHE A 100 12.67 -2.41 -4.33
N GLN A 101 13.03 -3.49 -3.63
CA GLN A 101 12.86 -4.84 -4.17
C GLN A 101 11.38 -5.14 -4.47
N HIS A 102 10.46 -4.75 -3.59
CA HIS A 102 9.02 -4.90 -3.80
C HIS A 102 8.54 -4.16 -5.04
N LEU A 103 8.94 -2.89 -5.21
CA LEU A 103 8.61 -2.08 -6.39
C LEU A 103 9.16 -2.70 -7.68
N THR A 104 10.42 -3.13 -7.67
CA THR A 104 11.06 -3.77 -8.84
C THR A 104 10.35 -5.06 -9.25
N HIS A 105 9.83 -5.85 -8.30
CA HIS A 105 9.06 -7.03 -8.66
C HIS A 105 7.75 -6.65 -9.39
N TYR A 106 7.05 -5.60 -8.95
CA TYR A 106 5.89 -5.11 -9.68
C TYR A 106 6.27 -4.58 -11.07
N ASP A 107 7.36 -3.82 -11.19
CA ASP A 107 7.86 -3.34 -12.48
C ASP A 107 8.13 -4.52 -13.42
N HIS A 108 8.83 -5.55 -12.94
CA HIS A 108 9.09 -6.77 -13.69
C HIS A 108 7.80 -7.45 -14.15
N ALA A 109 6.80 -7.58 -13.28
CA ALA A 109 5.53 -8.23 -13.62
C ALA A 109 4.82 -7.52 -14.80
N TYR A 110 4.79 -6.19 -14.81
CA TYR A 110 4.12 -5.42 -15.86
C TYR A 110 4.96 -5.26 -17.14
N GLU A 111 6.28 -5.24 -17.04
CA GLU A 111 7.18 -5.14 -18.19
C GLU A 111 7.34 -6.48 -18.91
N GLN A 112 7.69 -7.54 -18.18
CA GLN A 112 8.02 -8.84 -18.76
C GLN A 112 6.78 -9.61 -19.23
N PHE A 113 5.65 -9.42 -18.57
CA PHE A 113 4.38 -10.07 -18.90
C PHE A 113 3.36 -9.09 -19.49
N SER A 114 3.85 -8.03 -20.13
CA SER A 114 3.00 -7.16 -20.96
C SER A 114 2.28 -7.98 -22.02
N GLY A 115 0.95 -7.84 -22.11
CA GLY A 115 0.09 -8.63 -22.99
C GLY A 115 -0.16 -10.09 -22.57
N LYS A 116 0.40 -10.56 -21.45
CA LYS A 116 0.21 -11.92 -20.92
C LYS A 116 -0.46 -11.88 -19.55
N ALA A 117 -1.76 -11.55 -19.55
CA ALA A 117 -2.53 -11.30 -18.32
C ALA A 117 -2.46 -12.46 -17.31
N GLU A 118 -2.59 -13.71 -17.75
CA GLU A 118 -2.52 -14.88 -16.87
C GLU A 118 -1.16 -15.01 -16.16
N LYS A 119 -0.05 -14.85 -16.90
CA LYS A 119 1.29 -14.91 -16.31
C LYS A 119 1.57 -13.75 -15.37
N ARG A 120 1.11 -12.55 -15.72
CA ARG A 120 1.21 -11.39 -14.82
C ARG A 120 0.42 -11.64 -13.54
N PHE A 121 -0.77 -12.21 -13.65
CA PHE A 121 -1.60 -12.53 -12.49
C PHE A 121 -0.92 -13.51 -11.52
N GLU A 122 -0.30 -14.57 -12.04
CA GLU A 122 0.52 -15.51 -11.24
C GLU A 122 1.69 -14.80 -10.54
N GLU A 123 2.40 -13.93 -11.27
CA GLU A 123 3.52 -13.16 -10.72
C GLU A 123 3.04 -12.19 -9.62
N LEU A 124 1.91 -11.50 -9.83
CA LEU A 124 1.33 -10.61 -8.82
C LEU A 124 0.93 -11.38 -7.55
N ALA A 125 0.35 -12.57 -7.68
CA ALA A 125 0.05 -13.42 -6.54
C ALA A 125 1.33 -13.81 -5.77
N ALA A 126 2.41 -14.15 -6.47
CA ALA A 126 3.71 -14.44 -5.85
C ALA A 126 4.30 -13.21 -5.13
N ILE A 127 4.18 -12.01 -5.72
CA ILE A 127 4.63 -10.74 -5.11
C ILE A 127 3.86 -10.46 -3.83
N VAL A 128 2.53 -10.64 -3.83
CA VAL A 128 1.68 -10.50 -2.64
C VAL A 128 2.14 -11.47 -1.55
N TRP A 129 2.36 -12.73 -1.89
CA TRP A 129 2.82 -13.73 -0.93
C TRP A 129 4.16 -13.34 -0.30
N ILE A 130 5.13 -12.92 -1.11
CA ILE A 130 6.48 -12.57 -0.65
C ILE A 130 6.46 -11.32 0.24
N HIS A 131 5.81 -10.24 -0.20
CA HIS A 131 5.97 -8.92 0.41
C HIS A 131 4.82 -8.53 1.33
N VAL A 132 3.58 -8.75 0.91
CA VAL A 132 2.39 -8.31 1.66
C VAL A 132 2.03 -9.30 2.76
N LEU A 133 2.08 -10.59 2.47
CA LEU A 133 1.81 -11.66 3.44
C LEU A 133 3.09 -12.19 4.10
N ASN A 134 4.25 -11.59 3.81
CA ASN A 134 5.54 -11.91 4.41
C ASN A 134 5.84 -13.43 4.43
N ARG A 135 5.56 -14.10 3.30
CA ARG A 135 5.71 -15.55 3.10
C ARG A 135 4.96 -16.39 4.13
N SER A 136 3.81 -15.92 4.59
CA SER A 136 2.98 -16.66 5.53
C SER A 136 2.60 -18.03 4.96
N GLU A 137 2.84 -19.08 5.73
CA GLU A 137 2.41 -20.45 5.42
C GLU A 137 0.88 -20.62 5.54
N THR A 138 0.21 -19.68 6.21
CA THR A 138 -1.25 -19.67 6.37
C THR A 138 -1.96 -18.84 5.30
N ALA A 139 -1.21 -18.25 4.36
CA ALA A 139 -1.80 -17.57 3.21
C ALA A 139 -2.59 -18.55 2.34
N THR A 140 -3.76 -18.13 1.87
CA THR A 140 -4.60 -18.95 0.98
C THR A 140 -4.53 -18.45 -0.45
N ASP A 141 -4.67 -19.35 -1.43
CA ASP A 141 -4.70 -18.97 -2.85
C ASP A 141 -5.84 -17.98 -3.14
N ASP A 142 -7.01 -18.15 -2.51
CA ASP A 142 -8.13 -17.23 -2.66
C ASP A 142 -7.78 -15.80 -2.18
N GLN A 143 -7.10 -15.68 -1.04
CA GLN A 143 -6.59 -14.38 -0.55
C GLN A 143 -5.55 -13.78 -1.50
N LEU A 144 -4.59 -14.58 -1.99
CA LEU A 144 -3.56 -14.14 -2.93
C LEU A 144 -4.18 -13.64 -4.25
N HIS A 145 -5.12 -14.40 -4.80
CA HIS A 145 -5.82 -14.07 -6.03
C HIS A 145 -6.67 -12.81 -5.89
N ARG A 146 -7.39 -12.63 -4.78
CA ARG A 146 -8.16 -11.40 -4.50
C ARG A 146 -7.26 -10.17 -4.43
N MET A 147 -6.07 -10.29 -3.83
CA MET A 147 -5.08 -9.23 -3.79
C MET A 147 -4.45 -8.96 -5.17
N ALA A 148 -4.13 -9.99 -5.94
CA ALA A 148 -3.63 -9.85 -7.30
C ALA A 148 -4.66 -9.15 -8.22
N LEU A 149 -5.94 -9.53 -8.11
CA LEU A 149 -7.04 -8.86 -8.81
C LEU A 149 -7.16 -7.38 -8.41
N TYR A 150 -7.02 -7.08 -7.12
CA TYR A 150 -7.00 -5.70 -6.64
C TYR A 150 -5.85 -4.90 -7.24
N ILE A 151 -4.64 -5.47 -7.28
CA ILE A 151 -3.46 -4.80 -7.84
C ILE A 151 -3.66 -4.51 -9.32
N GLU A 152 -4.15 -5.48 -10.08
CA GLU A 152 -4.44 -5.32 -11.50
C GLU A 152 -5.49 -4.23 -11.74
N ALA A 153 -6.62 -4.27 -11.01
CA ALA A 153 -7.68 -3.28 -11.12
C ALA A 153 -7.24 -1.88 -10.69
N GLN A 154 -6.44 -1.77 -9.63
CA GLN A 154 -5.94 -0.50 -9.13
C GLN A 154 -4.87 0.08 -10.04
N TYR A 155 -4.00 -0.75 -10.63
CA TYR A 155 -3.05 -0.31 -11.65
C TYR A 155 -3.79 0.27 -12.85
N GLU A 156 -4.75 -0.46 -13.41
CA GLU A 156 -5.55 0.01 -14.54
C GLU A 156 -6.26 1.33 -14.20
N ASN A 157 -6.89 1.38 -13.02
CA ASN A 157 -7.58 2.56 -12.53
C ASN A 157 -6.66 3.79 -12.44
N ILE A 158 -5.49 3.67 -11.82
CA ILE A 158 -4.59 4.81 -11.57
C ILE A 158 -3.79 5.18 -12.82
N VAL A 159 -3.28 4.19 -13.54
CA VAL A 159 -2.34 4.41 -14.65
C VAL A 159 -3.07 4.76 -15.94
N HIS A 160 -4.26 4.21 -16.17
CA HIS A 160 -4.95 4.31 -17.47
C HIS A 160 -6.30 5.02 -17.39
N VAL A 161 -7.11 4.79 -16.35
CA VAL A 161 -8.49 5.30 -16.28
C VAL A 161 -8.59 6.67 -15.60
N CYS A 162 -7.81 6.94 -14.56
CA CYS A 162 -7.89 8.16 -13.76
C CYS A 162 -7.62 9.39 -14.64
N PRO A 163 -8.58 10.33 -14.76
CA PRO A 163 -8.40 11.47 -15.65
C PRO A 163 -7.26 12.37 -15.16
N ALA A 164 -6.44 12.85 -16.11
CA ALA A 164 -5.23 13.61 -15.80
C ALA A 164 -5.51 14.87 -14.97
N GLU A 165 -6.64 15.54 -15.18
CA GLU A 165 -7.06 16.71 -14.39
C GLU A 165 -7.14 16.40 -12.90
N TYR A 166 -7.88 15.35 -12.52
CA TYR A 166 -8.01 14.92 -11.12
C TYR A 166 -6.70 14.39 -10.56
N PHE A 167 -5.95 13.62 -11.37
CA PHE A 167 -4.63 13.12 -10.95
C PHE A 167 -3.69 14.28 -10.61
N ASN A 168 -3.55 15.26 -11.50
CA ASN A 168 -2.69 16.44 -11.32
C ASN A 168 -3.11 17.35 -10.15
N GLU A 169 -4.34 17.21 -9.64
CA GLU A 169 -4.82 17.86 -8.43
C GLU A 169 -4.56 17.05 -7.15
N GLY A 170 -3.98 15.85 -7.24
CA GLY A 170 -3.82 14.94 -6.10
C GLY A 170 -5.09 14.19 -5.71
N ARG A 171 -6.13 14.19 -6.57
CA ARG A 171 -7.45 13.62 -6.25
C ARG A 171 -7.52 12.18 -6.75
N ILE A 172 -7.12 11.27 -5.87
CA ILE A 172 -7.06 9.84 -6.17
C ILE A 172 -8.30 9.12 -5.65
N ALA A 173 -9.04 8.49 -6.55
CA ALA A 173 -10.10 7.54 -6.23
C ALA A 173 -9.57 6.12 -6.42
N SER A 174 -9.39 5.37 -5.34
CA SER A 174 -9.00 3.97 -5.42
C SER A 174 -10.20 3.08 -5.76
N VAL A 175 -9.94 1.94 -6.41
CA VAL A 175 -10.94 0.90 -6.61
C VAL A 175 -11.42 0.36 -5.27
N ARG A 176 -12.55 -0.36 -5.24
CA ARG A 176 -13.09 -0.93 -4.00
C ARG A 176 -12.14 -2.00 -3.41
N ILE A 177 -12.08 -2.12 -2.08
CA ILE A 177 -11.32 -3.22 -1.43
C ILE A 177 -11.99 -4.52 -1.87
N PRO A 178 -11.23 -5.58 -2.18
CA PRO A 178 -11.81 -6.89 -2.42
C PRO A 178 -12.78 -7.26 -1.31
N ASN A 179 -13.87 -7.92 -1.67
CA ASN A 179 -14.63 -8.59 -0.63
C ASN A 179 -13.75 -9.71 -0.06
N PHE A 180 -13.63 -9.80 1.26
CA PHE A 180 -12.91 -10.86 1.96
C PHE A 180 -13.84 -11.79 2.75
N ASP A 181 -15.14 -11.71 2.47
CA ASP A 181 -16.10 -12.70 2.94
C ASP A 181 -15.79 -14.07 2.32
N GLU A 182 -16.00 -15.10 3.14
CA GLU A 182 -15.90 -16.51 2.76
C GLU A 182 -14.56 -16.90 2.10
N ILE A 183 -13.43 -16.33 2.54
CA ILE A 183 -12.10 -16.77 2.10
C ILE A 183 -11.98 -18.27 2.32
N ARG A 184 -11.61 -19.01 1.28
CA ARG A 184 -11.50 -20.47 1.34
C ARG A 184 -10.10 -20.92 1.73
N ASP A 185 -10.03 -21.86 2.66
CA ASP A 185 -8.81 -22.55 3.03
C ASP A 185 -8.29 -23.39 1.85
N ALA A 186 -7.01 -23.25 1.53
CA ALA A 186 -6.41 -23.89 0.36
C ALA A 186 -6.41 -25.43 0.45
N ASN A 187 -6.34 -25.99 1.67
CA ASN A 187 -6.22 -27.43 1.88
C ASN A 187 -7.59 -28.12 1.97
N THR A 188 -8.59 -27.45 2.53
CA THR A 188 -9.89 -28.03 2.86
C THR A 188 -11.03 -27.51 2.00
N GLY A 189 -10.84 -26.40 1.28
CA GLY A 189 -11.87 -25.71 0.49
C GLY A 189 -13.01 -25.08 1.30
N LYS A 190 -12.93 -25.19 2.63
CA LYS A 190 -13.92 -24.64 3.56
C LYS A 190 -13.67 -23.15 3.78
N ALA A 191 -14.75 -22.41 4.01
CA ALA A 191 -14.64 -21.01 4.40
C ALA A 191 -13.92 -20.91 5.76
N LEU A 192 -12.92 -20.03 5.83
CA LEU A 192 -12.29 -19.63 7.07
C LEU A 192 -13.31 -18.93 7.97
N PRO A 193 -13.16 -19.01 9.31
CA PRO A 193 -14.01 -18.26 10.22
C PRO A 193 -13.91 -16.76 9.93
N PRO A 194 -14.92 -15.94 10.26
CA PRO A 194 -14.79 -14.50 10.13
C PRO A 194 -13.61 -13.95 10.95
N ASN A 195 -12.89 -12.97 10.41
CA ASN A 195 -11.89 -12.20 11.15
C ASN A 195 -12.37 -10.74 11.23
N PRO A 196 -13.12 -10.37 12.28
CA PRO A 196 -13.73 -9.05 12.35
C PRO A 196 -12.67 -7.95 12.50
N ILE A 197 -13.04 -6.74 12.09
CA ILE A 197 -12.27 -5.55 12.43
C ILE A 197 -12.42 -5.33 13.95
N PRO A 198 -11.31 -5.19 14.70
CA PRO A 198 -11.38 -4.88 16.12
C PRO A 198 -12.01 -3.50 16.34
N PRO A 199 -12.75 -3.32 17.43
CA PRO A 199 -13.41 -2.05 17.73
C PRO A 199 -12.46 -0.84 17.76
N GLU A 200 -11.22 -1.02 18.21
CA GLU A 200 -10.22 0.05 18.29
C GLU A 200 -9.73 0.56 16.94
N ASP A 201 -9.86 -0.23 15.88
CA ASP A 201 -9.49 0.16 14.51
C ASP A 201 -10.66 0.84 13.77
N ILE A 202 -11.88 0.86 14.36
CA ILE A 202 -13.06 1.49 13.79
C ILE A 202 -13.11 2.94 14.27
N LEU A 203 -12.65 3.85 13.43
CA LEU A 203 -12.76 5.29 13.67
C LEU A 203 -14.16 5.81 13.27
N PRO A 204 -14.68 6.84 13.93
CA PRO A 204 -15.91 7.50 13.50
C PRO A 204 -15.76 8.07 12.08
N GLU A 205 -16.89 8.35 11.42
CA GLU A 205 -16.87 8.93 10.07
C GLU A 205 -16.03 10.22 10.05
N ASN A 206 -15.24 10.40 8.97
CA ASN A 206 -14.30 11.49 8.77
C ASN A 206 -13.12 11.60 9.76
N TRP A 207 -12.96 10.66 10.70
CA TRP A 207 -11.79 10.58 11.57
C TRP A 207 -10.69 9.68 10.98
N TYR A 208 -9.46 10.13 11.12
CA TYR A 208 -8.27 9.44 10.64
C TYR A 208 -7.17 9.48 11.68
N SER A 209 -6.37 8.42 11.76
CA SER A 209 -5.16 8.38 12.57
C SER A 209 -3.92 8.66 11.73
N PHE A 210 -2.95 9.39 12.26
CA PHE A 210 -1.64 9.60 11.64
C PHE A 210 -0.54 9.62 12.70
N LEU A 211 0.70 9.41 12.28
CA LEU A 211 1.87 9.48 13.16
C LEU A 211 2.56 10.83 13.03
N ASN A 212 2.88 11.46 14.17
CA ASN A 212 3.75 12.64 14.14
C ASN A 212 5.23 12.24 13.96
N GLU A 213 6.13 13.22 13.87
CA GLU A 213 7.57 12.99 13.70
C GLU A 213 8.22 12.18 14.85
N ALA A 214 7.62 12.26 16.03
CA ALA A 214 8.02 11.50 17.22
C ALA A 214 7.46 10.07 17.25
N GLY A 215 6.69 9.64 16.24
CA GLY A 215 6.07 8.32 16.19
C GLY A 215 4.87 8.17 17.12
N LYS A 216 4.25 9.26 17.57
CA LYS A 216 3.00 9.21 18.34
C LYS A 216 1.79 9.30 17.42
N VAL A 217 0.82 8.42 17.64
CA VAL A 217 -0.47 8.45 16.94
C VAL A 217 -1.27 9.66 17.41
N TYR A 218 -1.78 10.44 16.46
CA TYR A 218 -2.80 11.45 16.69
C TYR A 218 -3.97 11.22 15.74
N TYR A 219 -5.12 11.77 16.11
CA TYR A 219 -6.35 11.65 15.35
C TYR A 219 -6.77 13.03 14.86
N TYR A 220 -7.24 13.10 13.62
CA TYR A 220 -7.75 14.33 13.03
C TYR A 220 -9.04 14.06 12.27
N ASN A 221 -9.89 15.08 12.20
CA ASN A 221 -11.12 15.05 11.43
C ASN A 221 -10.93 15.93 10.18
N MET A 222 -11.39 15.46 9.01
CA MET A 222 -11.24 16.21 7.76
C MET A 222 -12.17 17.43 7.64
N GLU A 223 -13.16 17.57 8.53
CA GLU A 223 -14.18 18.62 8.51
C GLU A 223 -13.96 19.73 9.56
N THR A 224 -13.10 19.51 10.56
CA THR A 224 -12.88 20.44 11.70
C THR A 224 -11.40 20.64 11.98
#